data_AF-A0A2N5FLD0-F1
#
_entry.id   AF-A0A2N5FLD0-F1
#
_cell.length_a   1.000
_cell.length_b   1.000
_cell.length_c   1.000
_cell.angle_alpha   90.00
_cell.angle_beta   90.00
_cell.angle_gamma   90.00
#
_symmetry.space_group_name_H-M   'P 1'
#
loop_
_entity.id
_entity.type
_entity.pdbx_description
1 polymer ?
#
loop_
_entity_poly.entity_id
_entity_poly.type
_entity_poly.pdbx_seq_one_letter_code
_entity_poly.pdbx_strand_id
1 'polypeptide(L)'
;MKKIISIRLASNIIITINTLALLMHVLILLNLLPHDFVWGGRLKSEADLIIFESISIVVQILFISIIAVKAEYVFKGKFKRTVNVGTWVMFGLMVLNTIGNLVSNSGLETLVMTPLTCMLALLVFRLAIEK
;
A
#
# COMPACT_ATOMS: atom_id res chain seq x y z
N MET A 1 -4.43 -19.62 20.01
CA MET A 1 -3.22 -18.86 19.63
C MET A 1 -3.41 -17.43 20.11
N LYS A 2 -2.55 -16.90 20.98
CA LYS A 2 -2.59 -15.46 21.34
C LYS A 2 -2.44 -14.66 20.05
N LYS A 3 -3.45 -13.86 19.69
CA LYS A 3 -3.37 -12.99 18.51
C LYS A 3 -2.36 -11.89 18.83
N ILE A 4 -1.11 -12.05 18.38
CA ILE A 4 0.00 -11.13 18.65
C ILE A 4 -0.35 -9.69 18.22
N ILE A 5 -1.18 -9.55 17.17
CA ILE A 5 -1.71 -8.26 16.70
C ILE A 5 -3.24 -8.38 16.57
N SER A 6 -4.01 -7.41 17.07
CA SER A 6 -5.48 -7.38 16.92
C SER A 6 -5.89 -6.94 15.51
N ILE A 7 -7.04 -7.37 14.98
CA ILE A 7 -7.49 -7.05 13.59
C ILE A 7 -7.52 -5.53 13.41
N ARG A 8 -8.13 -4.83 14.37
CA ARG A 8 -8.22 -3.38 14.38
C ARG A 8 -6.84 -2.71 14.39
N LEU A 9 -5.89 -3.22 15.18
CA LEU A 9 -4.54 -2.67 15.22
C LEU A 9 -3.83 -2.83 13.86
N ALA A 10 -3.88 -4.02 13.27
CA ALA A 10 -3.29 -4.26 11.94
C ALA A 10 -3.94 -3.36 10.87
N SER A 11 -5.27 -3.27 10.86
CA SER A 11 -6.00 -2.41 9.92
C SER A 11 -5.64 -0.94 10.10
N ASN A 12 -5.51 -0.45 11.34
CA ASN A 12 -5.10 0.92 11.61
C ASN A 12 -3.69 1.20 11.13
N ILE A 13 -2.73 0.31 11.42
CA ILE A 13 -1.34 0.45 10.96
C ILE A 13 -1.30 0.50 9.43
N ILE A 14 -2.00 -0.42 8.76
CA ILE A 14 -2.07 -0.45 7.29
C ILE A 14 -2.67 0.86 6.78
N ILE A 15 -3.85 1.26 7.26
CA ILE A 15 -4.51 2.50 6.82
C ILE A 15 -3.60 3.71 7.04
N THR A 16 -2.99 3.87 8.21
CA THR A 16 -2.10 5.00 8.51
C THR A 16 -0.93 5.06 7.54
N ILE A 17 -0.22 3.95 7.31
CA ILE A 17 0.92 3.91 6.39
C ILE A 17 0.47 4.21 4.96
N ASN A 18 -0.63 3.62 4.51
CA ASN A 18 -1.16 3.80 3.16
C ASN A 18 -1.67 5.24 2.95
N THR A 19 -2.22 5.90 3.97
CA THR A 19 -2.60 7.32 3.92
C THR A 19 -1.38 8.23 3.87
N LEU A 20 -0.32 7.94 4.63
CA LEU A 20 0.93 8.70 4.54
C LEU A 20 1.57 8.57 3.14
N ALA A 21 1.56 7.36 2.58
CA ALA A 21 2.02 7.11 1.21
C ALA A 21 1.15 7.85 0.17
N LEU A 22 -0.19 7.87 0.35
CA LEU A 22 -1.10 8.64 -0.50
C LEU A 22 -0.75 10.13 -0.48
N LEU A 23 -0.52 10.70 0.69
CA LEU A 23 -0.13 12.11 0.83
C LEU A 23 1.22 12.37 0.14
N MET A 24 2.18 11.46 0.26
CA MET A 24 3.46 11.55 -0.42
C MET A 24 3.27 11.59 -1.96
N HIS A 25 2.48 10.68 -2.54
CA HIS A 25 2.17 10.69 -3.97
C HIS A 25 1.49 11.99 -4.43
N VAL A 26 0.55 12.53 -3.64
CA VAL A 26 -0.09 13.82 -3.94
C VAL A 26 0.93 14.96 -3.89
N LEU A 27 1.83 14.99 -2.91
CA LEU A 27 2.87 16.02 -2.82
C LEU A 27 3.88 15.94 -3.98
N ILE A 28 4.23 14.73 -4.45
CA ILE A 28 5.05 14.53 -5.65
C ILE A 28 4.33 15.06 -6.88
N LEU A 29 3.05 14.75 -7.05
CA LEU A 29 2.26 15.25 -8.18
C LEU A 29 2.14 16.78 -8.19
N LEU A 30 2.16 17.42 -7.00
CA LEU A 30 2.22 18.87 -6.83
C LEU A 30 3.62 19.46 -6.99
N ASN A 31 4.63 18.65 -7.34
CA ASN A 31 6.04 19.02 -7.43
C ASN A 31 6.62 19.62 -6.13
N LEU A 32 6.05 19.29 -4.98
CA LEU A 32 6.53 19.72 -3.66
C LEU A 32 7.60 18.79 -3.09
N LEU A 33 7.67 17.55 -3.60
CA LEU A 33 8.69 16.56 -3.25
C LEU A 33 9.41 16.08 -4.52
N PRO A 34 10.72 15.74 -4.42
CA PRO A 34 11.44 15.12 -5.53
C PRO A 34 10.84 13.75 -5.87
N HIS A 35 10.86 13.36 -7.14
CA HIS A 35 10.29 12.10 -7.62
C HIS A 35 11.34 11.03 -7.94
N ASP A 36 12.63 11.37 -7.83
CA ASP A 36 13.75 10.49 -8.21
C ASP A 36 13.80 9.18 -7.43
N PHE A 37 13.20 9.15 -6.24
CA PHE A 37 13.20 7.98 -5.37
C PHE A 37 12.00 7.05 -5.59
N VAL A 38 11.03 7.41 -6.43
CA VAL A 38 9.83 6.60 -6.70
C VAL A 38 9.97 5.89 -8.04
N TRP A 39 9.31 4.74 -8.19
CA TRP A 39 9.32 3.94 -9.43
C TRP A 39 10.73 3.53 -9.88
N GLY A 40 11.64 3.31 -8.93
CA GLY A 40 13.02 2.95 -9.24
C GLY A 40 13.85 4.02 -9.92
N GLY A 41 13.45 5.30 -9.81
CA GLY A 41 14.10 6.41 -10.48
C GLY A 41 14.01 6.32 -12.01
N ARG A 42 12.96 5.65 -12.52
CA ARG A 42 12.77 5.40 -13.97
C ARG A 42 11.89 6.44 -14.66
N LEU A 43 11.36 7.42 -13.92
CA LEU A 43 10.54 8.50 -14.47
C LEU A 43 11.46 9.43 -15.29
N LYS A 44 11.16 9.57 -16.60
CA LYS A 44 11.98 10.35 -17.54
C LYS A 44 11.29 11.62 -18.06
N SER A 45 9.98 11.71 -17.87
CA SER A 45 9.12 12.77 -18.42
C SER A 45 8.09 13.20 -17.39
N GLU A 46 7.68 14.46 -17.44
CA GLU A 46 6.56 14.99 -16.64
C GLU A 46 5.26 14.24 -16.94
N ALA A 47 5.05 13.81 -18.19
CA ALA A 47 3.89 13.02 -18.55
C ALA A 47 3.90 11.63 -17.87
N ASP A 48 5.07 10.99 -17.79
CA ASP A 48 5.22 9.72 -17.09
C ASP A 48 4.94 9.91 -15.61
N LEU A 49 5.51 10.95 -14.99
CA LEU A 49 5.26 11.29 -13.59
C LEU A 49 3.77 11.41 -13.30
N ILE A 50 3.03 12.19 -14.09
CA ILE A 50 1.59 12.37 -13.87
C ILE A 50 0.84 11.04 -13.98
N ILE A 51 1.14 10.22 -14.98
CA ILE A 51 0.46 8.93 -15.17
C ILE A 51 0.75 7.96 -14.02
N PHE A 52 2.03 7.77 -13.69
CA PHE A 52 2.46 6.82 -12.68
C PHE A 52 1.98 7.22 -11.28
N GLU A 53 2.09 8.51 -10.92
CA GLU A 53 1.60 9.01 -9.65
C GLU A 53 0.06 8.96 -9.55
N SER A 54 -0.65 9.22 -10.65
CA SER A 54 -2.11 9.06 -10.70
C SER A 54 -2.53 7.60 -10.46
N ILE A 55 -1.83 6.65 -11.07
CA ILE A 55 -2.07 5.21 -10.84
C ILE A 55 -1.81 4.87 -9.36
N SER A 56 -0.68 5.33 -8.80
CA SER A 56 -0.37 5.12 -7.38
C SER A 56 -1.47 5.65 -6.47
N ILE A 57 -1.94 6.88 -6.69
CA ILE A 57 -3.03 7.50 -5.92
C ILE A 57 -4.31 6.65 -5.97
N VAL A 58 -4.72 6.23 -7.17
CA VAL A 58 -5.94 5.41 -7.35
C VAL A 58 -5.81 4.06 -6.63
N VAL A 59 -4.69 3.36 -6.80
CA VAL A 59 -4.42 2.09 -6.12
C VAL A 59 -4.41 2.28 -4.61
N GLN A 60 -3.84 3.38 -4.13
CA GLN A 60 -3.69 3.67 -2.72
C GLN A 60 -5.05 3.93 -2.05
N ILE A 61 -5.93 4.69 -2.71
CA ILE A 61 -7.32 4.91 -2.28
C ILE A 61 -8.09 3.58 -2.26
N LEU A 62 -7.91 2.73 -3.26
CA LEU A 62 -8.55 1.41 -3.33
C LEU A 62 -8.13 0.54 -2.14
N PHE A 63 -6.84 0.50 -1.82
CA PHE A 63 -6.30 -0.25 -0.69
C PHE A 63 -6.86 0.23 0.65
N ILE A 64 -6.85 1.54 0.89
CA ILE A 64 -7.42 2.13 2.11
C ILE A 64 -8.91 1.75 2.22
N SER A 65 -9.65 1.83 1.13
CA SER A 65 -11.08 1.50 1.09
C SER A 65 -11.34 0.03 1.43
N ILE A 66 -10.60 -0.91 0.83
CA ILE A 66 -10.73 -2.35 1.11
C ILE A 66 -10.48 -2.64 2.59
N ILE A 67 -9.41 -2.08 3.17
CA ILE A 67 -9.04 -2.32 4.57
C ILE A 67 -10.04 -1.65 5.53
N ALA A 68 -10.57 -0.47 5.19
CA ALA A 68 -11.59 0.21 5.98
C ALA A 68 -12.90 -0.61 6.05
N VAL A 69 -13.30 -1.26 4.95
CA VAL A 69 -14.46 -2.18 4.96
C VAL A 69 -14.12 -3.47 5.72
N LYS A 70 -12.90 -4.03 5.57
CA LYS A 70 -12.45 -5.22 6.32
C LYS A 70 -12.44 -4.97 7.83
N ALA A 71 -12.10 -3.74 8.25
CA ALA A 71 -12.12 -3.31 9.63
C ALA A 71 -13.52 -2.95 10.17
N GLU A 72 -14.55 -3.03 9.32
CA GLU A 72 -15.93 -2.62 9.62
C GLU A 72 -16.07 -1.14 10.01
N TYR A 73 -15.16 -0.28 9.54
CA TYR A 73 -15.27 1.17 9.70
C TYR A 73 -16.33 1.76 8.77
N VAL A 74 -16.48 1.16 7.60
CA VAL A 74 -17.48 1.53 6.58
C VAL A 74 -18.22 0.27 6.13
N PHE A 75 -19.49 0.41 5.73
CA PHE A 75 -20.32 -0.69 5.22
C PHE A 75 -20.35 -1.96 6.10
N LYS A 76 -20.48 -1.77 7.43
CA LYS A 76 -20.51 -2.84 8.45
C LYS A 76 -21.30 -4.07 8.00
N GLY A 77 -20.65 -5.24 8.03
CA GLY A 77 -21.26 -6.52 7.69
C GLY A 77 -21.51 -6.79 6.20
N LYS A 78 -21.27 -5.82 5.29
CA LYS A 78 -21.44 -5.98 3.84
C LYS A 78 -20.14 -6.40 3.16
N PHE A 79 -20.25 -6.94 1.94
CA PHE A 79 -19.14 -7.25 1.04
C PHE A 79 -18.04 -8.18 1.59
N LYS A 80 -18.32 -8.99 2.62
CA LYS A 80 -17.32 -9.88 3.26
C LYS A 80 -16.48 -10.69 2.27
N ARG A 81 -17.11 -11.30 1.25
CA ARG A 81 -16.39 -12.08 0.22
C ARG A 81 -15.50 -11.19 -0.65
N THR A 82 -16.04 -10.09 -1.18
CA THR A 82 -15.32 -9.16 -2.05
C THR A 82 -14.12 -8.54 -1.34
N VAL A 83 -14.30 -8.12 -0.10
CA VAL A 83 -13.25 -7.53 0.73
C VAL A 83 -12.16 -8.55 1.05
N ASN A 84 -12.53 -9.80 1.33
CA ASN A 84 -11.55 -10.86 1.57
C ASN A 84 -10.71 -11.15 0.33
N VAL A 85 -11.33 -11.24 -0.85
CA VAL A 85 -10.62 -11.38 -2.13
C VAL A 85 -9.73 -10.15 -2.37
N GLY A 86 -10.24 -8.95 -2.16
CA GLY A 86 -9.47 -7.70 -2.29
C GLY A 86 -8.26 -7.65 -1.36
N THR A 87 -8.38 -8.17 -0.13
CA THR A 87 -7.27 -8.25 0.83
C THR A 87 -6.19 -9.22 0.35
N TRP A 88 -6.57 -10.35 -0.29
CA TRP A 88 -5.62 -11.27 -0.92
C TRP A 88 -4.93 -10.68 -2.15
N VAL A 89 -5.66 -9.95 -2.99
CA VAL A 89 -5.08 -9.22 -4.13
C VAL A 89 -4.07 -8.19 -3.64
N MET A 90 -4.42 -7.42 -2.60
CA MET A 90 -3.54 -6.45 -1.96
C MET A 90 -2.28 -7.11 -1.38
N PHE A 91 -2.39 -8.30 -0.79
CA PHE A 91 -1.23 -9.07 -0.36
C PHE A 91 -0.30 -9.41 -1.53
N GLY A 92 -0.84 -9.96 -2.62
CA GLY A 92 -0.05 -10.28 -3.81
C GLY A 92 0.65 -9.05 -4.41
N LEU A 93 -0.06 -7.92 -4.48
CA LEU A 93 0.51 -6.66 -4.94
C LEU A 93 1.62 -6.15 -4.02
N MET A 94 1.49 -6.30 -2.70
CA MET A 94 2.52 -5.89 -1.75
C MET A 94 3.78 -6.77 -1.81
N VAL A 95 3.62 -8.07 -2.09
CA VAL A 95 4.75 -8.97 -2.37
C VAL A 95 5.46 -8.55 -3.65
N LEU A 96 4.70 -8.28 -4.72
CA LEU A 96 5.27 -7.78 -5.97
C LEU A 96 5.99 -6.44 -5.78
N ASN A 97 5.42 -5.54 -4.96
CA ASN A 97 6.04 -4.26 -4.61
C ASN A 97 7.35 -4.46 -3.84
N THR A 98 7.38 -5.39 -2.88
CA THR A 98 8.61 -5.75 -2.14
C THR A 98 9.70 -6.25 -3.09
N ILE A 99 9.35 -7.10 -4.07
CA ILE A 99 10.29 -7.57 -5.10
C ILE A 99 10.74 -6.40 -5.99
N GLY A 100 9.84 -5.51 -6.38
CA GLY A 100 10.16 -4.30 -7.16
C GLY A 100 11.17 -3.40 -6.44
N ASN A 101 10.97 -3.16 -5.14
CA ASN A 101 11.87 -2.36 -4.31
C ASN A 101 13.24 -3.01 -4.12
N LEU A 102 13.29 -4.34 -4.00
CA LEU A 102 14.55 -5.10 -3.91
C LEU A 102 15.39 -5.01 -5.19
N VAL A 103 14.75 -4.98 -6.35
CA VAL A 103 15.39 -4.91 -7.67
C VAL A 103 15.54 -3.45 -8.15
N SER A 104 15.16 -2.48 -7.31
CA SER A 104 15.28 -1.07 -7.65
C SER A 104 16.73 -0.58 -7.66
N ASN A 105 17.00 0.42 -8.51
CA ASN A 105 18.25 1.17 -8.50
C ASN A 105 18.28 2.29 -7.44
N SER A 106 17.15 2.58 -6.79
CA SER A 106 17.01 3.59 -5.75
C SER A 106 17.38 3.01 -4.38
N GLY A 107 18.47 3.51 -3.78
CA GLY A 107 18.87 3.08 -2.44
C GLY A 107 17.82 3.32 -1.36
N LEU A 108 16.97 4.34 -1.55
CA LEU A 108 15.84 4.64 -0.64
C LEU A 108 14.77 3.54 -0.73
N GLU A 109 14.46 3.05 -1.93
CA GLU A 109 13.49 1.96 -2.11
C GLU A 109 14.03 0.64 -1.55
N THR A 110 15.30 0.31 -1.81
CA THR A 110 15.91 -0.92 -1.31
C THR A 110 16.03 -0.92 0.22
N LEU A 111 16.46 0.20 0.85
CA LEU A 111 16.73 0.24 2.29
C LEU A 111 15.52 0.55 3.16
N VAL A 112 14.56 1.36 2.67
CA VAL A 112 13.41 1.83 3.47
C VAL A 112 12.10 1.23 2.96
N MET A 113 11.85 1.29 1.66
CA MET A 113 10.56 0.84 1.11
C MET A 113 10.43 -0.68 1.13
N THR A 114 11.52 -1.43 0.92
CA THR A 114 11.53 -2.89 1.02
C THR A 114 11.09 -3.41 2.39
N PRO A 115 11.72 -3.04 3.52
CA PRO A 115 11.26 -3.52 4.83
C PRO A 115 9.84 -3.03 5.16
N LEU A 116 9.48 -1.82 4.73
CA LEU A 116 8.13 -1.27 4.93
C LEU A 116 7.07 -2.08 4.17
N THR A 117 7.31 -2.39 2.89
CA THR A 117 6.38 -3.15 2.05
C THR A 117 6.34 -4.62 2.45
N CYS A 118 7.46 -5.21 2.87
CA CYS A 118 7.49 -6.53 3.49
C CYS A 118 6.63 -6.58 4.77
N MET A 119 6.79 -5.60 5.67
CA MET A 119 5.96 -5.49 6.87
C MET A 119 4.47 -5.34 6.52
N LEU A 120 4.12 -4.49 5.55
CA LEU A 120 2.75 -4.35 5.08
C LEU A 120 2.21 -5.66 4.50
N ALA A 121 3.01 -6.41 3.75
CA ALA A 121 2.61 -7.70 3.18
C ALA A 121 2.23 -8.68 4.31
N LEU A 122 3.03 -8.77 5.36
CA LEU A 122 2.75 -9.62 6.52
C LEU A 122 1.48 -9.20 7.27
N LEU A 123 1.25 -7.89 7.45
CA LEU A 123 0.05 -7.37 8.09
C LEU A 123 -1.21 -7.67 7.26
N VAL A 124 -1.14 -7.47 5.94
CA VAL A 124 -2.25 -7.75 5.01
C VAL A 124 -2.51 -9.25 4.93
N PHE A 125 -1.48 -10.09 4.88
CA PHE A 125 -1.62 -11.55 4.93
C PHE A 125 -2.39 -11.99 6.18
N ARG A 126 -2.02 -11.43 7.34
CA ARG A 126 -2.70 -11.71 8.60
C ARG A 126 -4.17 -11.29 8.56
N LEU A 127 -4.54 -10.21 7.87
CA LEU A 127 -5.95 -9.82 7.68
C LEU A 127 -6.67 -10.74 6.69
N ALA A 128 -5.97 -11.24 5.68
CA ALA A 128 -6.52 -12.09 4.61
C ALA A 128 -6.88 -13.51 5.09
N ILE A 129 -6.13 -14.05 6.06
CA ILE A 129 -6.41 -15.36 6.68
C ILE A 129 -7.55 -15.33 7.71
N GLU A 130 -7.87 -14.16 8.23
CA GLU A 130 -8.95 -13.98 9.21
C GLU A 130 -10.29 -13.84 8.46
N LYS A 131 -11.23 -14.75 8.73
CA LYS A 131 -12.52 -14.86 8.03
C LYS A 131 -13.55 -13.85 8.53
#